data_AF-E8WKV2-F1
#
_entry.id   AF-E8WKV2-F1
#
_cell.length_a   1.000
_cell.length_b   1.000
_cell.length_c   1.000
_cell.angle_alpha   90.00
_cell.angle_beta   90.00
_cell.angle_gamma   90.00
#
_symmetry.space_group_name_H-M   'P 1'
#
loop_
_entity.id
_entity.type
_entity.pdbx_description
1 polymer ?
#
loop_
_entity_poly.entity_id
_entity_poly.type
_entity_poly.pdbx_seq_one_letter_code
_entity_poly.pdbx_strand_id
1 'polypeptide(L)'
;MRMQGPIEIELKIAIINDDKQTAGTVTIGMGMAHYPNQDEMKARLEKFATEEMPEGFRLMNKREYFNAKVRELTGSRERFAIPGGQDWDDMATGDDDGTPL
;
A
#
# COMPACT_ATOMS: atom_id res chain seq x y z
N MET A 1 9.85 -8.51 -30.48
CA MET A 1 10.24 -9.29 -29.29
C MET A 1 11.02 -8.35 -28.37
N ARG A 2 10.42 -7.87 -27.28
CA ARG A 2 11.14 -7.02 -26.29
C ARG A 2 12.02 -7.97 -25.46
N MET A 3 13.34 -7.83 -25.57
CA MET A 3 14.27 -8.58 -24.73
C MET A 3 13.97 -8.25 -23.27
N GLN A 4 13.62 -9.27 -22.49
CA GLN A 4 13.53 -9.14 -21.04
C GLN A 4 14.94 -9.40 -20.51
N GLY A 5 15.63 -8.33 -20.09
CA GLY A 5 16.99 -8.42 -19.55
C GLY A 5 17.03 -9.24 -18.26
N PRO A 6 18.22 -9.42 -17.64
CA PRO A 6 18.33 -10.09 -16.35
C PRO A 6 17.77 -9.19 -15.23
N ILE A 7 16.44 -9.10 -15.17
CA ILE A 7 15.70 -8.32 -14.18
C ILE A 7 14.98 -9.26 -13.22
N GLU A 8 14.86 -8.86 -11.97
CA GLU A 8 13.98 -9.49 -10.99
C GLU A 8 13.00 -8.43 -10.49
N ILE A 9 11.72 -8.79 -10.46
CA ILE A 9 10.66 -7.92 -9.97
C ILE A 9 10.19 -8.46 -8.63
N GLU A 10 10.13 -7.58 -7.63
CA GLU A 10 9.62 -7.89 -6.30
C GLU A 10 8.30 -7.15 -6.05
N LEU A 11 7.33 -7.86 -5.48
CA LEU A 11 6.10 -7.27 -4.95
C LEU A 11 6.24 -7.09 -3.43
N LYS A 12 6.25 -5.84 -2.98
CA LYS A 12 6.29 -5.49 -1.55
C LYS A 12 4.87 -5.17 -1.08
N ILE A 13 4.35 -5.98 -0.18
CA ILE A 13 2.98 -5.92 0.33
C ILE A 13 3.00 -5.47 1.78
N ALA A 14 2.28 -4.40 2.10
CA ALA A 14 2.15 -3.91 3.46
C ALA A 14 1.00 -4.62 4.20
N ILE A 15 1.30 -5.14 5.39
CA ILE A 15 0.35 -5.85 6.23
C ILE A 15 0.30 -5.25 7.63
N ILE A 16 -0.80 -5.44 8.33
CA ILE A 16 -1.00 -4.97 9.70
C ILE A 16 -1.67 -6.06 10.54
N ASN A 17 -1.22 -6.21 11.78
CA ASN A 17 -1.90 -6.99 12.81
C ASN A 17 -2.71 -6.04 13.69
N ASP A 18 -4.04 -6.18 13.66
CA ASP A 18 -4.96 -5.26 14.35
C ASP A 18 -4.79 -5.27 15.86
N ASP A 19 -4.60 -6.46 16.45
CA ASP A 19 -4.47 -6.67 17.90
C ASP A 19 -3.22 -6.03 18.47
N LYS A 20 -2.13 -6.03 17.68
CA LYS A 20 -0.81 -5.55 18.13
C LYS A 20 -0.41 -4.22 17.49
N GLN A 21 -1.27 -3.62 16.66
CA GLN A 21 -0.96 -2.44 15.84
C GLN A 21 0.42 -2.54 15.14
N THR A 22 0.81 -3.77 14.80
CA THR A 22 2.15 -4.06 14.28
C THR A 22 2.09 -4.05 12.76
N ALA A 23 2.80 -3.09 12.16
CA ALA A 23 2.98 -3.00 10.72
C ALA A 23 4.10 -3.94 10.25
N GLY A 24 3.90 -4.57 9.10
CA GLY A 24 4.89 -5.43 8.45
C GLY A 24 4.94 -5.18 6.94
N THR A 25 6.01 -5.64 6.30
CA THR A 25 6.13 -5.69 4.85
C THR A 25 6.55 -7.10 4.43
N VAL A 26 5.79 -7.71 3.54
CA VAL A 26 6.12 -8.99 2.91
C VAL A 26 6.70 -8.70 1.54
N THR A 27 7.80 -9.35 1.21
CA THR A 27 8.43 -9.24 -0.12
C THR A 27 8.27 -10.56 -0.86
N ILE A 28 7.75 -10.49 -2.08
CA ILE A 28 7.44 -11.64 -2.92
C ILE A 28 8.20 -11.48 -4.23
N GLY A 29 9.06 -12.44 -4.55
CA GLY A 29 9.69 -12.51 -5.88
C GLY A 29 8.68 -12.89 -6.96
N MET A 30 8.68 -12.16 -8.07
CA MET A 30 7.80 -12.39 -9.24
C MET A 30 8.50 -13.18 -10.36
N GLY A 31 9.70 -13.69 -10.09
CA GLY A 31 10.52 -14.44 -11.06
C GLY A 31 11.59 -13.59 -11.74
N MET A 32 12.66 -14.27 -12.19
CA MET A 32 13.75 -13.66 -12.94
C MET A 32 13.45 -13.62 -14.44
N ALA A 33 13.90 -12.56 -15.11
CA ALA A 33 13.73 -12.31 -16.54
C ALA A 33 12.26 -12.38 -17.03
N HIS A 34 11.30 -12.19 -16.11
CA HIS A 34 9.87 -12.08 -16.38
C HIS A 34 9.36 -10.75 -15.85
N TYR A 35 8.81 -9.91 -16.73
CA TYR A 35 8.09 -8.71 -16.35
C TYR A 35 6.62 -9.05 -16.15
N PRO A 36 6.13 -9.11 -14.89
CA PRO A 36 4.75 -9.47 -14.63
C PRO A 36 3.80 -8.39 -15.16
N ASN A 37 2.73 -8.81 -15.80
CA ASN A 37 1.64 -7.90 -16.16
C ASN A 37 0.72 -7.61 -14.94
N GLN A 38 -0.24 -6.71 -15.13
CA GLN A 38 -1.13 -6.28 -14.04
C GLN A 38 -1.99 -7.42 -13.48
N ASP A 39 -2.47 -8.32 -14.33
CA ASP A 39 -3.30 -9.45 -13.91
C ASP A 39 -2.48 -10.48 -13.12
N GLU A 40 -1.23 -10.72 -13.51
CA GLU A 40 -0.30 -11.58 -12.77
C GLU A 40 0.03 -11.01 -11.39
N MET A 41 0.27 -9.70 -11.29
CA MET A 41 0.47 -9.04 -10.00
C MET A 41 -0.77 -9.14 -9.12
N LYS A 42 -1.96 -8.92 -9.69
CA LYS A 42 -3.23 -9.01 -8.97
C LYS A 42 -3.48 -10.44 -8.48
N ALA A 43 -3.32 -11.45 -9.33
CA ALA A 43 -3.47 -12.86 -8.96
C ALA A 43 -2.48 -13.26 -7.86
N ARG A 44 -1.24 -12.77 -7.91
CA ARG A 44 -0.25 -13.05 -6.87
C ARG A 44 -0.61 -12.43 -5.52
N LEU A 45 -1.12 -11.19 -5.53
CA LEU A 45 -1.61 -10.49 -4.35
C LEU A 45 -2.83 -11.19 -3.75
N GLU A 46 -3.78 -11.61 -4.59
CA GLU A 46 -4.97 -12.36 -4.17
C GLU A 46 -4.57 -13.68 -3.52
N LYS A 47 -3.69 -14.46 -4.17
CA LYS A 47 -3.14 -15.68 -3.59
C LYS A 47 -2.49 -15.45 -2.23
N PHE A 48 -1.67 -14.40 -2.12
CA PHE A 48 -1.04 -14.05 -0.85
C PHE A 48 -2.10 -13.77 0.23
N ALA A 49 -3.11 -12.96 -0.10
CA ALA A 49 -4.15 -12.56 0.84
C ALA A 49 -5.02 -13.74 1.33
N THR A 50 -5.22 -14.76 0.50
CA THR A 50 -6.10 -15.90 0.82
C THR A 50 -5.36 -17.11 1.40
N GLU A 51 -4.15 -17.40 0.95
CA GLU A 51 -3.47 -18.67 1.25
C GLU A 51 -2.20 -18.51 2.10
N GLU A 52 -1.52 -17.37 2.02
CA GLU A 52 -0.18 -17.19 2.58
C GLU A 52 -0.13 -16.12 3.68
N MET A 53 -1.26 -15.47 3.97
CA MET A 53 -1.36 -14.41 4.98
C MET A 53 -1.04 -14.98 6.36
N PRO A 54 -0.06 -14.39 7.10
CA PRO A 54 0.22 -14.81 8.46
C PRO A 54 -0.99 -14.62 9.38
N GLU A 55 -1.14 -15.51 10.37
CA GLU A 55 -2.27 -15.46 11.31
C GLU A 55 -2.32 -14.11 12.07
N GLY A 56 -3.52 -13.54 12.14
CA GLY A 56 -3.76 -12.25 12.80
C GLY A 56 -3.31 -11.03 12.00
N PHE A 57 -2.80 -11.20 10.77
CA PHE A 57 -2.50 -10.10 9.86
C PHE A 57 -3.56 -9.95 8.77
N ARG A 58 -3.66 -8.73 8.24
CA ARG A 58 -4.41 -8.40 7.04
C ARG A 58 -3.65 -7.40 6.19
N LEU A 59 -4.09 -7.22 4.95
CA LEU A 59 -3.61 -6.12 4.10
C LEU A 59 -3.93 -4.77 4.76
N MET A 60 -2.98 -3.84 4.67
CA MET A 60 -3.25 -2.45 5.01
C MET A 60 -4.26 -1.87 4.02
N ASN A 61 -5.21 -1.08 4.51
CA ASN A 61 -6.00 -0.22 3.64
C ASN A 61 -5.16 0.99 3.19
N LYS A 62 -5.69 1.75 2.22
CA LYS A 62 -5.01 2.93 1.65
C LYS A 62 -4.56 3.93 2.72
N ARG A 63 -5.38 4.15 3.76
CA ARG A 63 -5.11 5.12 4.83
C ARG A 63 -4.01 4.65 5.76
N GLU A 64 -4.05 3.40 6.16
CA GLU A 64 -3.01 2.78 6.99
C GLU A 64 -1.66 2.79 6.27
N TYR A 65 -1.65 2.41 5.00
CA TYR A 65 -0.43 2.41 4.19
C TYR A 65 0.17 3.81 4.05
N PHE A 66 -0.65 4.81 3.71
CA PHE A 66 -0.17 6.18 3.56
C PHE A 66 0.40 6.73 4.89
N ASN A 67 -0.33 6.56 5.99
CA ASN A 67 0.12 6.99 7.31
C ASN A 67 1.43 6.29 7.72
N ALA A 68 1.56 4.98 7.45
CA ALA A 68 2.78 4.23 7.71
C ALA A 68 3.97 4.81 6.93
N LYS A 69 3.77 5.12 5.64
CA LYS A 69 4.84 5.68 4.79
C LYS A 69 5.22 7.11 5.14
N VAL A 70 4.26 7.97 5.47
CA VAL A 70 4.57 9.34 5.94
C VAL A 70 5.34 9.30 7.25
N ARG A 71 4.93 8.43 8.20
CA ARG A 71 5.66 8.22 9.46
C ARG A 71 7.09 7.75 9.22
N GLU A 72 7.28 6.78 8.32
CA GLU A 72 8.60 6.25 7.95
C GLU A 72 9.52 7.33 7.37
N LEU A 73 8.99 8.17 6.46
CA LEU A 73 9.79 9.18 5.76
C LEU A 73 10.05 10.45 6.57
N THR A 74 9.11 10.86 7.42
CA THR A 74 9.15 12.18 8.07
C THR A 74 9.35 12.12 9.59
N GLY A 75 9.13 10.96 10.21
CA GLY A 75 9.06 10.82 11.67
C GLY A 75 7.82 11.46 12.32
N SER A 76 6.96 12.14 11.55
CA SER A 76 5.74 12.75 12.07
C SER A 76 4.73 11.67 12.47
N ARG A 77 4.08 11.87 13.62
CA ARG A 77 2.98 11.02 14.12
C ARG A 77 1.60 11.58 13.84
N GLU A 78 1.54 12.74 13.21
CA GLU A 78 0.29 13.43 12.89
C GLU A 78 -0.55 12.64 11.88
N ARG A 79 -1.84 12.97 11.82
CA ARG A 79 -2.77 12.40 10.84
C ARG A 79 -2.83 13.34 9.65
N PHE A 80 -2.47 12.83 8.49
CA PHE A 80 -2.47 13.60 7.24
C PHE A 80 -3.74 13.31 6.43
N ALA A 81 -4.25 14.32 5.71
CA ALA A 81 -5.22 14.09 4.65
C ALA A 81 -4.58 13.23 3.56
N ILE A 82 -5.31 12.22 3.08
CA ILE A 82 -4.78 11.25 2.11
C ILE A 82 -5.39 11.57 0.75
N PRO A 83 -4.56 11.78 -0.29
CA PRO A 83 -5.08 12.01 -1.65
C PRO A 83 -6.09 10.94 -2.08
N GLY A 84 -7.32 11.37 -2.39
CA GLY A 84 -8.44 10.50 -2.75
C GLY A 84 -8.92 9.60 -1.61
N GLY A 85 -8.89 10.09 -0.38
CA GLY A 85 -9.65 9.57 0.76
C GLY A 85 -10.69 10.61 1.19
N GLN A 86 -11.64 10.21 2.04
CA GLN A 86 -12.76 11.09 2.45
C GLN A 86 -12.31 12.47 2.95
N ASP A 87 -11.27 12.53 3.81
CA ASP A 87 -10.72 13.80 4.32
C ASP A 87 -10.15 14.72 3.21
N TRP A 88 -9.80 14.17 2.03
CA TRP A 88 -9.33 14.91 0.86
C TRP A 88 -10.48 15.28 -0.08
N ASP A 89 -11.46 14.41 -0.22
CA ASP A 89 -12.64 14.65 -1.05
C ASP A 89 -13.52 15.74 -0.41
N ASP A 90 -13.67 15.74 0.92
CA ASP A 90 -14.39 16.79 1.67
C ASP A 90 -13.71 18.17 1.54
N MET A 91 -12.38 18.21 1.39
CA MET A 91 -11.61 19.43 1.10
C MET A 91 -11.67 19.86 -0.37
N ALA A 92 -11.91 18.91 -1.29
CA ALA A 92 -12.00 19.17 -2.73
C ALA A 92 -13.39 19.64 -3.17
N THR A 93 -14.43 19.35 -2.38
CA THR A 93 -15.81 19.83 -2.57
C THR A 93 -16.17 21.00 -1.66
N GLY A 94 -15.20 21.53 -0.92
CA GLY A 94 -15.37 22.73 -0.11
C GLY A 94 -15.51 23.95 -1.01
N ASP A 95 -16.75 24.39 -1.19
CA ASP A 95 -17.07 25.70 -1.74
C ASP A 95 -16.25 26.79 -1.02
N ASP A 96 -15.78 27.71 -1.85
CA ASP A 96 -15.16 28.99 -1.55
C ASP A 96 -16.06 29.82 -0.62
N ASP A 97 -15.97 29.64 0.70
CA ASP A 97 -16.34 30.70 1.65
C ASP A 97 -15.69 30.52 3.04
N GLY A 98 -14.53 31.16 3.22
CA GLY A 98 -14.11 31.74 4.49
C GLY A 98 -13.45 30.81 5.54
N THR A 99 -12.12 30.83 5.54
CA THR A 99 -11.13 30.62 6.65
C THR A 99 -11.61 30.69 8.12
N PRO A 100 -10.85 30.23 9.16
CA PRO A 100 -9.49 29.61 9.22
C PRO A 100 -9.46 28.30 10.09
N LEU A 101 -8.39 27.52 10.29
CA LEU A 101 -6.93 27.69 10.40
C LEU A 101 -6.21 26.48 9.78
#